data_AF-A0A2V6U9G3-F1
#
_entry.id   AF-A0A2V6U9G3-F1
#
_cell.length_a   1.000
_cell.length_b   1.000
_cell.length_c   1.000
_cell.angle_alpha   90.00
_cell.angle_beta   90.00
_cell.angle_gamma   90.00
#
_symmetry.space_group_name_H-M   'P 1'
#
loop_
_entity.id
_entity.type
_entity.pdbx_description
1 polymer ?
#
loop_
_entity_poly.entity_id
_entity_poly.type
_entity_poly.pdbx_seq_one_letter_code
_entity_poly.pdbx_strand_id
1 'polypeptide(L)'
;AWDGRRHRVVSSEGGHTDFAPRTDLEIDLFKFLQREFGRVSYERVVSGPGLYNIYRFLVASDGTPEPEWLRSRMESGDPSAVVAEAALEHRDPRSVQALEIFVSVYGAEAGNLALKALAVGGVFVAGGIAPKIRAKLEDGAFITAFRDKGRLSGMLASIPVRLVLEPRAALLGAAAIAGSLRSRAVPRARRAQGTR
;
A
#
# COMPACT_ATOMS: atom_id res chain seq x y z
N ALA A 1 8.88 -13.43 8.35
CA ALA A 1 10.01 -14.35 8.07
C ALA A 1 9.65 -15.78 8.44
N TRP A 2 10.14 -16.78 7.71
CA TRP A 2 10.02 -18.20 8.09
C TRP A 2 11.23 -18.62 8.91
N ASP A 3 11.04 -19.27 10.07
CA ASP A 3 12.13 -19.71 10.95
C ASP A 3 12.45 -21.20 10.86
N GLY A 4 11.95 -21.90 9.83
CA GLY A 4 12.04 -23.35 9.69
C GLY A 4 10.88 -24.12 10.31
N ARG A 5 10.07 -23.47 11.17
CA ARG A 5 8.93 -24.10 11.85
C ARG A 5 7.63 -23.31 11.71
N ARG A 6 7.72 -21.99 11.70
CA ARG A 6 6.56 -21.10 11.64
C ARG A 6 6.90 -19.75 11.03
N HIS A 7 5.86 -19.03 10.63
CA HIS A 7 5.99 -17.61 10.29
C HIS A 7 6.16 -16.76 11.56
N ARG A 8 7.19 -15.92 11.52
CA ARG A 8 7.47 -14.84 12.47
C ARG A 8 7.06 -13.52 11.86
N VAL A 9 6.28 -12.74 12.63
CA VAL A 9 6.02 -11.34 12.32
C VAL A 9 7.31 -10.56 12.54
N VAL A 10 7.70 -9.78 11.54
CA VAL A 10 8.80 -8.81 11.63
C VAL A 10 8.15 -7.49 11.26
N SER A 11 7.97 -6.61 12.24
CA SER A 11 7.39 -5.28 12.01
C SER A 11 8.42 -4.37 11.34
N SER A 12 7.93 -3.38 10.59
CA SER A 12 8.74 -2.39 9.91
C SER A 12 7.96 -1.09 9.74
N GLU A 13 8.68 0.03 9.66
CA GLU A 13 8.14 1.35 9.29
C GLU A 13 8.40 1.68 7.81
N GLY A 14 8.24 0.66 6.94
CA GLY A 14 8.65 0.74 5.53
C GLY A 14 7.99 1.85 4.71
N GLY A 15 6.74 2.23 5.06
CA GLY A 15 6.03 3.34 4.42
C GLY A 15 6.68 4.71 4.63
N HIS A 16 7.52 4.86 5.65
CA HIS A 16 8.24 6.09 5.96
C HIS A 16 9.63 6.17 5.30
N THR A 17 9.97 5.21 4.43
CA THR A 17 11.16 5.28 3.57
C THR A 17 10.97 6.30 2.45
N ASP A 18 12.08 6.81 1.91
CA ASP A 18 12.07 7.90 0.92
C ASP A 18 11.41 7.46 -0.39
N PHE A 19 10.56 8.33 -0.94
CA PHE A 19 9.92 8.10 -2.24
C PHE A 19 10.97 8.18 -3.36
N ALA A 20 11.05 7.12 -4.17
CA ALA A 20 11.92 7.06 -5.35
C ALA A 20 11.10 7.28 -6.64
N PRO A 21 11.04 8.51 -7.18
CA PRO A 21 10.32 8.79 -8.43
C PRO A 21 11.04 8.16 -9.63
N ARG A 22 10.27 7.68 -10.61
CA ARG A 22 10.77 6.90 -11.77
C ARG A 22 10.52 7.57 -13.12
N THR A 23 9.59 8.50 -13.18
CA THR A 23 9.20 9.23 -14.40
C THR A 23 9.35 10.72 -14.18
N ASP A 24 9.43 11.50 -15.25
CA ASP A 24 9.51 12.96 -15.14
C ASP A 24 8.31 13.55 -14.37
N LEU A 25 7.11 12.99 -14.59
CA LEU A 25 5.91 13.37 -13.85
C LEU A 25 6.00 13.02 -12.36
N GLU A 26 6.52 11.83 -12.01
CA GLU A 26 6.77 11.46 -10.61
C GLU A 26 7.86 12.34 -9.97
N ILE A 27 8.87 12.78 -10.75
CA ILE A 27 9.92 13.71 -10.30
C ILE A 27 9.32 15.09 -10.00
N ASP A 28 8.40 15.58 -10.83
CA ASP A 28 7.74 16.86 -10.60
C ASP A 28 6.76 16.79 -9.43
N LEU A 29 6.04 15.67 -9.28
CA LEU A 29 5.28 15.38 -8.06
C LEU A 29 6.19 15.40 -6.83
N PHE A 30 7.36 14.75 -6.88
CA PHE A 30 8.31 14.76 -5.78
C PHE A 30 8.73 16.19 -5.42
N LYS A 31 9.09 17.03 -6.40
CA LYS A 31 9.45 18.43 -6.17
C LYS A 31 8.30 19.22 -5.55
N PHE A 32 7.07 18.99 -6.02
CA PHE A 32 5.87 19.61 -5.47
C PHE A 32 5.70 19.26 -3.99
N LEU A 33 5.74 17.98 -3.64
CA LEU A 33 5.59 17.51 -2.26
C LEU A 33 6.76 17.92 -1.37
N GLN A 34 7.98 17.98 -1.92
CA GLN A 34 9.18 18.39 -1.19
C GLN A 34 9.10 19.86 -0.74
N ARG A 35 8.50 20.75 -1.53
CA ARG A 35 8.31 22.16 -1.12
C ARG A 35 7.40 22.29 0.11
N GLU A 36 6.44 21.38 0.27
CA GLU A 36 5.48 21.39 1.38
C GLU A 36 6.00 20.62 2.61
N PHE A 37 6.57 19.43 2.42
CA PHE A 37 6.93 18.52 3.51
C PHE A 37 8.43 18.42 3.78
N GLY A 38 9.28 18.98 2.92
CA GLY A 38 10.73 18.73 2.91
C GLY A 38 11.04 17.30 2.48
N ARG A 39 11.02 16.36 3.43
CA ARG A 39 11.23 14.93 3.11
C ARG A 39 9.94 14.31 2.58
N VAL A 40 10.02 13.63 1.44
CA VAL A 40 8.90 12.92 0.83
C VAL A 40 9.08 11.42 1.02
N SER A 41 8.27 10.82 1.90
CA SER A 41 8.22 9.36 2.08
C SER A 41 7.18 8.71 1.17
N TYR A 42 7.24 7.40 1.00
CA TYR A 42 6.19 6.65 0.29
C TYR A 42 4.79 6.92 0.86
N GLU A 43 4.63 7.07 2.16
CA GLU A 43 3.33 7.39 2.77
C GLU A 43 2.74 8.74 2.30
N ARG A 44 3.57 9.69 1.86
CA ARG A 44 3.08 10.97 1.29
C ARG A 44 2.45 10.80 -0.10
N VAL A 45 2.62 9.64 -0.72
CA VAL A 45 2.12 9.31 -2.06
C VAL A 45 1.14 8.12 -2.01
N VAL A 46 1.51 7.05 -1.30
CA VAL A 46 0.77 5.78 -1.19
C VAL A 46 0.03 5.70 0.15
N SER A 47 -0.93 6.59 0.33
CA SER A 47 -1.92 6.57 1.42
C SER A 47 -3.22 7.24 0.96
N GLY A 48 -4.26 7.24 1.79
CA GLY A 48 -5.47 8.06 1.50
C GLY A 48 -5.09 9.53 1.24
N PRO A 49 -4.48 10.22 2.22
CA PRO A 49 -3.98 11.58 2.02
C PRO A 49 -2.97 11.69 0.87
N GLY A 50 -2.17 10.65 0.61
CA GLY A 50 -1.25 10.60 -0.51
C GLY A 50 -1.94 10.66 -1.88
N LEU A 51 -3.09 10.00 -2.06
CA LEU A 51 -3.89 10.13 -3.28
C LEU A 51 -4.34 11.57 -3.49
N TYR A 52 -4.81 12.23 -2.43
CA TYR A 52 -5.19 13.64 -2.50
C TYR A 52 -4.00 14.56 -2.79
N ASN A 53 -2.82 14.26 -2.26
CA ASN A 53 -1.59 14.99 -2.58
C ASN A 53 -1.23 14.92 -4.08
N ILE A 54 -1.36 13.75 -4.70
CA ILE A 54 -1.14 13.58 -6.14
C ILE A 54 -2.15 14.41 -6.93
N TYR A 55 -3.42 14.37 -6.52
CA TYR A 55 -4.47 15.16 -7.16
C TYR A 55 -4.20 16.67 -7.07
N ARG A 56 -3.82 17.18 -5.90
CA ARG A 56 -3.43 18.59 -5.70
C ARG A 56 -2.29 19.01 -6.63
N PHE A 57 -1.29 18.14 -6.79
CA PHE A 57 -0.19 18.36 -7.74
C PHE A 57 -0.71 18.52 -9.19
N LEU A 58 -1.63 17.65 -9.61
CA LEU A 58 -2.20 17.72 -10.96
C LEU A 58 -3.05 18.97 -11.18
N VAL A 59 -3.86 19.37 -10.20
CA VAL A 59 -4.61 20.64 -10.25
C VAL A 59 -3.66 21.84 -10.37
N ALA A 60 -2.58 21.86 -9.60
CA ALA A 60 -1.58 22.92 -9.66
C ALA A 60 -0.82 22.97 -11.01
N SER A 61 -0.66 21.82 -11.68
CA SER A 61 0.12 21.71 -12.93
C SER A 61 -0.71 21.98 -14.18
N ASP A 62 -2.00 21.65 -14.16
CA ASP A 62 -2.92 21.82 -15.29
C ASP A 62 -3.36 23.29 -15.47
N GLY A 63 -3.35 24.09 -14.39
CA GLY A 63 -3.71 25.51 -14.41
C GLY A 63 -5.20 25.79 -14.65
N THR A 64 -6.01 24.74 -14.89
CA THR A 64 -7.46 24.87 -15.00
C THR A 64 -8.14 24.83 -13.63
N PRO A 65 -9.20 25.62 -13.41
CA PRO A 65 -9.96 25.53 -12.18
C PRO A 65 -10.52 24.12 -11.93
N GLU A 66 -10.52 23.71 -10.67
CA GLU A 66 -11.26 22.53 -10.23
C GLU A 66 -12.78 22.71 -10.46
N PRO A 67 -13.52 21.67 -10.89
CA PRO A 67 -14.96 21.76 -11.07
C PRO A 67 -15.64 22.00 -9.72
N GLU A 68 -16.61 22.92 -9.70
CA GLU A 68 -17.28 23.32 -8.46
C GLU A 68 -17.89 22.13 -7.71
N TRP A 69 -18.55 21.21 -8.42
CA TRP A 69 -19.14 20.01 -7.82
C TRP A 69 -18.11 19.15 -7.06
N LEU A 70 -16.89 19.09 -7.57
CA LEU A 70 -15.82 18.27 -7.01
C LEU A 70 -15.24 18.97 -5.78
N ARG A 71 -15.02 20.28 -5.86
CA ARG A 71 -14.61 21.11 -4.72
C ARG A 71 -15.59 21.00 -3.56
N SER A 72 -16.88 21.25 -3.78
CA SER A 72 -17.89 21.21 -2.71
C SER A 72 -18.00 19.82 -2.07
N ARG A 73 -17.79 18.74 -2.85
CA ARG A 73 -17.74 17.37 -2.33
C ARG A 73 -16.52 17.13 -1.44
N MET A 74 -15.35 17.64 -1.83
CA MET A 74 -14.14 17.53 -1.02
C MET A 74 -14.24 18.34 0.28
N GLU A 75 -14.87 19.51 0.26
CA GLU A 75 -15.07 20.35 1.46
C GLU A 75 -16.03 19.72 2.49
N SER A 76 -17.00 18.94 2.02
CA SER A 76 -18.02 18.28 2.86
C SER A 76 -17.70 16.83 3.22
N GLY A 77 -16.63 16.24 2.68
CA GLY A 77 -16.29 14.82 2.81
C GLY A 77 -14.81 14.57 3.05
N ASP A 78 -14.37 13.31 2.85
CA ASP A 78 -12.95 12.95 2.78
C ASP A 78 -12.44 13.22 1.35
N PRO A 79 -11.55 14.20 1.14
CA PRO A 79 -11.04 14.50 -0.20
C PRO A 79 -10.42 13.29 -0.89
N SER A 80 -9.76 12.40 -0.14
CA SER A 80 -9.12 11.20 -0.68
C SER A 80 -10.15 10.22 -1.25
N ALA A 81 -11.26 10.04 -0.54
CA ALA A 81 -12.36 9.19 -1.00
C ALA A 81 -13.06 9.79 -2.21
N VAL A 82 -13.30 11.11 -2.19
CA VAL A 82 -13.91 11.84 -3.31
C VAL A 82 -13.06 11.74 -4.59
N VAL A 83 -11.73 11.91 -4.49
CA VAL A 83 -10.81 11.72 -5.63
C VAL A 83 -10.90 10.28 -6.15
N ALA A 84 -10.86 9.28 -5.26
CA ALA A 84 -10.93 7.89 -5.67
C ALA A 84 -12.26 7.55 -6.38
N GLU A 85 -13.40 8.04 -5.85
CA GLU A 85 -14.72 7.89 -6.46
C GLU A 85 -14.78 8.56 -7.83
N ALA A 86 -14.38 9.83 -7.94
CA ALA A 86 -14.37 10.57 -9.20
C ALA A 86 -13.48 9.91 -10.26
N ALA A 87 -12.36 9.32 -9.85
CA ALA A 87 -11.46 8.57 -10.71
C ALA A 87 -12.11 7.27 -11.23
N LEU A 88 -12.73 6.47 -10.35
CA LEU A 88 -13.38 5.21 -10.71
C LEU A 88 -14.64 5.43 -11.57
N GLU A 89 -15.34 6.55 -11.38
CA GLU A 89 -16.48 6.96 -12.20
C GLU A 89 -16.08 7.71 -13.48
N HIS A 90 -14.78 7.94 -13.71
CA HIS A 90 -14.24 8.70 -14.84
C HIS A 90 -14.83 10.11 -14.99
N ARG A 91 -15.11 10.80 -13.87
CA ARG A 91 -15.79 12.10 -13.85
C ARG A 91 -14.87 13.31 -13.87
N ASP A 92 -13.60 13.13 -13.57
CA ASP A 92 -12.57 14.17 -13.66
C ASP A 92 -11.23 13.55 -14.12
N PRO A 93 -10.61 14.08 -15.18
CA PRO A 93 -9.40 13.50 -15.76
C PRO A 93 -8.19 13.54 -14.82
N ARG A 94 -8.09 14.56 -13.96
CA ARG A 94 -7.00 14.66 -12.96
C ARG A 94 -7.16 13.62 -11.87
N SER A 95 -8.39 13.32 -11.47
CA SER A 95 -8.70 12.27 -10.51
C SER A 95 -8.32 10.90 -11.08
N VAL A 96 -8.66 10.63 -12.34
CA VAL A 96 -8.25 9.41 -13.06
C VAL A 96 -6.73 9.29 -13.09
N GLN A 97 -6.03 10.34 -13.51
CA GLN A 97 -4.57 10.37 -13.58
C GLN A 97 -3.92 10.26 -12.20
N ALA A 98 -4.49 10.86 -11.16
CA ALA A 98 -4.00 10.74 -9.79
C ALA A 98 -4.04 9.29 -9.31
N LEU A 99 -5.15 8.59 -9.59
CA LEU A 99 -5.32 7.19 -9.23
C LEU A 99 -4.37 6.27 -10.03
N GLU A 100 -4.08 6.61 -11.29
CA GLU A 100 -3.08 5.90 -12.12
C GLU A 100 -1.66 6.02 -11.54
N ILE A 101 -1.24 7.24 -11.20
CA ILE A 101 0.06 7.48 -10.55
C ILE A 101 0.10 6.73 -9.21
N PHE A 102 -0.95 6.84 -8.40
CA PHE A 102 -1.05 6.15 -7.11
C PHE A 102 -0.83 4.64 -7.25
N VAL A 103 -1.56 3.98 -8.15
CA VAL A 103 -1.48 2.52 -8.33
C VAL A 103 -0.13 2.10 -8.90
N SER A 104 0.43 2.88 -9.83
CA SER A 104 1.76 2.62 -10.38
C SER A 104 2.84 2.73 -9.30
N VAL A 105 2.86 3.81 -8.50
CA VAL A 105 3.82 4.00 -7.41
C VAL A 105 3.63 2.92 -6.32
N TYR A 106 2.38 2.54 -6.03
CA TYR A 106 2.10 1.47 -5.07
C TYR A 106 2.68 0.12 -5.52
N GLY A 107 2.49 -0.24 -6.80
CA GLY A 107 3.12 -1.41 -7.39
C GLY A 107 4.64 -1.35 -7.28
N ALA A 108 5.23 -0.20 -7.61
CA ALA A 108 6.66 0.01 -7.57
C ALA A 108 7.26 -0.22 -6.18
N GLU A 109 6.64 0.31 -5.12
CA GLU A 109 7.12 0.12 -3.75
C GLU A 109 6.87 -1.30 -3.24
N ALA A 110 5.74 -1.91 -3.59
CA ALA A 110 5.52 -3.32 -3.29
C ALA A 110 6.62 -4.21 -3.92
N GLY A 111 7.07 -3.88 -5.13
CA GLY A 111 8.19 -4.56 -5.79
C GLY A 111 9.53 -4.31 -5.08
N ASN A 112 9.78 -3.08 -4.63
CA ASN A 112 10.97 -2.77 -3.82
C ASN A 112 10.97 -3.58 -2.52
N LEU A 113 9.85 -3.65 -1.82
CA LEU A 113 9.70 -4.44 -0.59
C LEU A 113 9.93 -5.92 -0.86
N ALA A 114 9.40 -6.46 -1.96
CA ALA A 114 9.61 -7.85 -2.35
C ALA A 114 11.09 -8.17 -2.55
N LEU A 115 11.86 -7.28 -3.16
CA LEU A 115 13.31 -7.41 -3.31
C LEU A 115 14.06 -7.29 -1.99
N LYS A 116 13.76 -6.26 -1.18
CA LYS A 116 14.39 -6.02 0.13
C LYS A 116 14.21 -7.22 1.07
N ALA A 117 13.03 -7.83 1.05
CA ALA A 117 12.68 -8.94 1.94
C ALA A 117 12.88 -10.33 1.32
N LEU A 118 13.27 -10.44 0.05
CA LEU A 118 13.25 -11.68 -0.74
C LEU A 118 11.93 -12.44 -0.55
N ALA A 119 10.81 -11.76 -0.77
CA ALA A 119 9.46 -12.22 -0.47
C ALA A 119 8.96 -13.28 -1.47
N VAL A 120 9.74 -14.33 -1.74
CA VAL A 120 9.42 -15.40 -2.71
C VAL A 120 8.14 -16.18 -2.39
N GLY A 121 7.70 -16.17 -1.12
CA GLY A 121 6.42 -16.74 -0.71
C GLY A 121 5.21 -15.89 -1.09
N GLY A 122 5.41 -14.64 -1.54
CA GLY A 122 4.37 -13.73 -1.97
C GLY A 122 4.34 -12.41 -1.22
N VAL A 123 3.62 -11.45 -1.81
CA VAL A 123 3.31 -10.14 -1.25
C VAL A 123 1.81 -10.02 -1.05
N PHE A 124 1.40 -9.53 0.12
CA PHE A 124 0.01 -9.27 0.44
C PHE A 124 -0.23 -7.76 0.48
N VAL A 125 -1.14 -7.29 -0.35
CA VAL A 125 -1.62 -5.91 -0.40
C VAL A 125 -2.83 -5.83 0.54
N ALA A 126 -2.75 -4.96 1.54
CA ALA A 126 -3.79 -4.79 2.56
C ALA A 126 -3.92 -3.31 2.93
N GLY A 127 -4.95 -2.98 3.71
CA GLY A 127 -5.23 -1.62 4.16
C GLY A 127 -6.58 -1.10 3.64
N GLY A 128 -7.02 0.06 4.12
CA GLY A 128 -8.38 0.54 3.87
C GLY A 128 -8.66 1.00 2.44
N ILE A 129 -7.64 1.50 1.72
CA ILE A 129 -7.83 2.01 0.36
C ILE A 129 -7.81 0.89 -0.68
N ALA A 130 -6.97 -0.13 -0.51
CA ALA A 130 -6.74 -1.15 -1.54
C ALA A 130 -8.01 -1.92 -1.96
N PRO A 131 -8.90 -2.37 -1.05
CA PRO A 131 -10.18 -2.96 -1.43
C PRO A 131 -11.12 -2.01 -2.17
N LYS A 132 -11.10 -0.71 -1.83
CA LYS A 132 -11.96 0.31 -2.45
C LYS A 132 -11.57 0.59 -3.90
N ILE A 133 -10.28 0.48 -4.22
CA ILE A 133 -9.74 0.71 -5.57
C ILE A 133 -9.39 -0.60 -6.30
N ARG A 134 -9.99 -1.73 -5.88
CA ARG A 134 -9.70 -3.07 -6.41
C ARG A 134 -9.66 -3.11 -7.94
N ALA A 135 -10.69 -2.58 -8.60
CA ALA A 135 -10.79 -2.60 -10.06
C ALA A 135 -9.58 -1.96 -10.73
N LYS A 136 -9.04 -0.87 -10.14
CA LYS A 136 -7.83 -0.22 -10.62
C LYS A 136 -6.56 -1.03 -10.30
N LEU A 137 -6.47 -1.67 -9.13
CA LEU A 137 -5.32 -2.54 -8.84
C LEU A 137 -5.22 -3.73 -9.80
N GLU A 138 -6.37 -4.20 -10.30
CA GLU A 138 -6.49 -5.34 -11.22
C GLU A 138 -6.34 -4.95 -12.71
N ASP A 139 -6.22 -3.66 -13.04
CA ASP A 139 -6.13 -3.16 -14.43
C ASP A 139 -4.77 -3.39 -15.11
N GLY A 140 -3.79 -3.87 -14.34
CA GLY A 140 -2.44 -4.21 -14.80
C GLY A 140 -1.35 -3.17 -14.48
N ALA A 141 -1.71 -1.91 -14.18
CA ALA A 141 -0.72 -0.87 -13.85
C ALA A 141 0.10 -1.23 -12.60
N PHE A 142 -0.58 -1.75 -11.56
CA PHE A 142 0.08 -2.21 -10.32
C PHE A 142 1.14 -3.29 -10.63
N ILE A 143 0.74 -4.36 -11.31
CA ILE A 143 1.63 -5.52 -11.51
C ILE A 143 2.76 -5.19 -12.49
N THR A 144 2.50 -4.30 -13.44
CA THR A 144 3.54 -3.79 -14.35
C THR A 144 4.61 -3.05 -13.56
N ALA A 145 4.23 -2.09 -12.72
CA ALA A 145 5.16 -1.34 -11.88
C ALA A 145 5.85 -2.20 -10.80
N PHE A 146 5.16 -3.20 -10.25
CA PHE A 146 5.74 -4.18 -9.33
C PHE A 146 6.88 -4.97 -9.97
N ARG A 147 6.69 -5.39 -11.23
CA ARG A 147 7.65 -6.20 -11.97
C ARG A 147 8.76 -5.39 -12.61
N ASP A 148 8.59 -4.08 -12.80
CA ASP A 148 9.58 -3.21 -13.42
C ASP A 148 10.82 -3.00 -12.52
N LYS A 149 11.73 -3.99 -12.53
CA LYS A 149 12.96 -4.04 -11.73
C LYS A 149 14.17 -4.48 -12.58
N GLY A 150 14.15 -4.12 -13.86
CA GLY A 150 15.22 -4.41 -14.82
C GLY A 150 15.58 -5.90 -14.88
N ARG A 151 16.86 -6.22 -14.62
CA ARG A 151 17.34 -7.62 -14.64
C ARG A 151 16.63 -8.55 -13.63
N LEU A 152 15.99 -7.99 -12.60
CA LEU A 152 15.27 -8.77 -11.59
C LEU A 152 13.79 -8.96 -11.93
N SER A 153 13.28 -8.40 -13.02
CA SER A 153 11.86 -8.53 -13.40
C SER A 153 11.39 -9.99 -13.51
N GLY A 154 12.25 -10.90 -13.96
CA GLY A 154 11.94 -12.34 -14.00
C GLY A 154 11.70 -12.96 -12.62
N MET A 155 12.44 -12.52 -11.60
CA MET A 155 12.21 -12.94 -10.21
C MET A 155 10.87 -12.40 -9.68
N LEU A 156 10.57 -11.11 -9.91
CA LEU A 156 9.30 -10.54 -9.46
C LEU A 156 8.11 -11.17 -10.19
N ALA A 157 8.29 -11.60 -11.44
CA ALA A 157 7.23 -12.29 -12.18
C ALA A 157 6.78 -13.61 -11.52
N SER A 158 7.66 -14.30 -10.80
CA SER A 158 7.32 -15.53 -10.06
C SER A 158 6.75 -15.29 -8.66
N ILE A 159 6.78 -14.05 -8.14
CA ILE A 159 6.27 -13.74 -6.80
C ILE A 159 4.75 -13.49 -6.88
N PRO A 160 3.92 -14.26 -6.15
CA PRO A 160 2.49 -14.03 -6.15
C PRO A 160 2.15 -12.75 -5.35
N VAL A 161 1.31 -11.90 -5.93
CA VAL A 161 0.72 -10.75 -5.24
C VAL A 161 -0.75 -11.04 -4.95
N ARG A 162 -1.20 -10.80 -3.71
CA ARG A 162 -2.58 -11.08 -3.28
C ARG A 162 -3.18 -9.86 -2.59
N LEU A 163 -4.40 -9.50 -2.95
CA LEU A 163 -5.18 -8.49 -2.26
C LEU A 163 -5.96 -9.12 -1.10
N VAL A 164 -5.79 -8.59 0.11
CA VAL A 164 -6.53 -9.02 1.31
C VAL A 164 -7.89 -8.33 1.35
N LEU A 165 -8.97 -9.12 1.28
CA LEU A 165 -10.34 -8.60 1.29
C LEU A 165 -11.04 -8.71 2.65
N GLU A 166 -10.51 -9.50 3.58
CA GLU A 166 -11.13 -9.68 4.90
C GLU A 166 -10.93 -8.41 5.75
N PRO A 167 -11.98 -7.63 6.04
CA PRO A 167 -11.85 -6.37 6.78
C PRO A 167 -11.35 -6.56 8.21
N ARG A 168 -11.52 -7.76 8.77
CA ARG A 168 -11.08 -8.10 10.14
C ARG A 168 -9.69 -8.72 10.17
N ALA A 169 -8.93 -8.73 9.07
CA ALA A 169 -7.63 -9.39 9.01
C ALA A 169 -6.68 -8.97 10.16
N ALA A 170 -6.67 -7.68 10.51
CA ALA A 170 -5.88 -7.18 11.65
C ALA A 170 -6.35 -7.76 12.99
N LEU A 171 -7.67 -7.80 13.24
CA LEU A 171 -8.25 -8.36 14.47
C LEU A 171 -8.03 -9.88 14.57
N LEU A 172 -8.17 -10.59 13.45
CA LEU A 172 -7.88 -12.03 13.37
C LEU A 172 -6.41 -12.31 13.65
N GLY A 173 -5.50 -11.49 13.11
CA GLY A 173 -4.07 -11.56 13.40
C GLY A 173 -3.77 -11.35 14.89
N ALA A 174 -4.36 -10.32 15.50
CA ALA A 174 -4.22 -10.06 16.93
C ALA A 174 -4.73 -11.23 17.79
N ALA A 175 -5.91 -11.77 17.46
CA ALA A 175 -6.48 -12.93 18.13
C ALA A 175 -5.60 -14.19 18.01
N ALA A 176 -5.04 -14.45 16.82
CA ALA A 176 -4.14 -15.58 16.59
C ALA A 176 -2.85 -15.46 17.43
N ILE A 177 -2.26 -14.25 17.50
CA ILE A 177 -1.10 -14.01 18.36
C ILE A 177 -1.45 -14.23 19.83
N ALA A 178 -2.56 -13.65 20.31
CA ALA A 178 -3.01 -13.83 21.69
C ALA A 178 -3.24 -15.31 22.04
N GLY A 179 -3.87 -16.08 21.15
CA GLY A 179 -4.04 -17.53 21.29
C GLY A 179 -2.71 -18.28 21.37
N SER A 180 -1.73 -17.90 20.55
CA SER A 180 -0.39 -18.51 20.55
C SER A 180 0.40 -18.22 21.84
N LEU A 181 0.17 -17.07 22.48
CA LEU A 181 0.80 -16.71 23.75
C LEU A 181 0.18 -17.52 24.90
N ARG A 182 -1.15 -17.73 24.88
CA ARG A 182 -1.83 -18.59 25.86
C ARG A 182 -1.35 -20.03 25.81
N SER A 183 -1.20 -20.62 24.62
CA SER A 183 -0.76 -22.02 24.49
C SER A 183 0.70 -22.26 24.89
N ARG A 184 1.52 -21.20 24.91
CA ARG A 184 2.92 -21.23 25.40
C ARG A 184 3.05 -21.07 26.91
N ALA A 185 2.08 -20.42 27.55
CA ALA A 185 2.11 -20.11 28.97
C ALA A 185 1.64 -21.26 29.88
N VAL A 186 1.17 -22.38 29.31
CA VAL A 186 0.78 -23.57 30.10
C VAL A 186 1.99 -24.52 30.19
N PRO A 187 2.67 -24.64 31.34
CA PRO A 187 3.61 -25.74 31.53
C PRO A 187 2.81 -27.03 31.47
N ARG A 188 3.21 -27.98 30.62
CA ARG A 188 2.75 -29.36 30.77
C ARG A 188 3.16 -29.81 32.17
N ALA A 189 2.21 -29.86 33.10
CA ALA A 189 2.43 -30.50 34.39
C ALA A 189 2.94 -31.91 34.09
N ARG A 190 4.22 -32.17 34.37
CA ARG A 190 4.75 -33.54 34.40
C ARG A 190 3.93 -34.24 35.47
N ARG A 191 3.05 -35.16 35.08
CA ARG A 191 2.50 -36.15 36.01
C ARG A 191 3.70 -36.85 36.62
N ALA A 192 3.97 -36.58 37.89
CA ALA A 192 4.87 -37.40 38.66
C ALA A 192 4.24 -38.80 38.70
N GLN A 193 4.84 -39.74 37.96
CA GLN A 193 4.72 -41.15 38.29
C GLN A 193 5.49 -41.33 39.61
N GLY A 194 4.78 -41.14 40.72
CA GLY A 194 5.23 -41.56 42.03
C GLY A 194 4.99 -43.05 42.17
N THR A 195 6.03 -43.82 41.87
CA THR A 195 6.19 -45.20 42.33
C THR A 195 6.37 -45.22 43.85
N ARG A 196 5.40 -45.78 44.58
CA ARG A 196 5.51 -46.86 45.58
C ARG A 196 4.24 -46.92 46.43
#